data_AF-A0A3L7RR65-F1
#
_entry.id   AF-A0A3L7RR65-F1
#
_cell.length_a   1.000
_cell.length_b   1.000
_cell.length_c   1.000
_cell.angle_alpha   90.00
_cell.angle_beta   90.00
_cell.angle_gamma   90.00
#
_symmetry.space_group_name_H-M   'P 1'
#
loop_
_entity.id
_entity.type
_entity.pdbx_description
1 polymer ?
#
loop_
_entity_poly.entity_id
_entity_poly.type
_entity_poly.pdbx_seq_one_letter_code
_entity_poly.pdbx_strand_id
1 'polypeptide(L)'
;SGLPTDYNYGGNGTGIIISSRPKCTNNKPVGWEDRISSKNVYDGMSYTFLVGEMHVPMGKLKQSPEDAFIFNGDNLYNFARIGGPAVPIARDPRATGNDLVSWGSWHGGLCHFALADGSVRAISASIDTDTLGRLCNRNDGQPISDIE
;
A
#
# COMPACT_ATOMS: atom_id res chain seq x y z
N SER A 1 12.76 -3.19 15.98
CA SER A 1 12.16 -4.05 14.96
C SER A 1 11.23 -5.04 15.65
N GLY A 2 10.06 -5.30 15.05
CA GLY A 2 8.98 -6.10 15.64
C GLY A 2 9.25 -7.61 15.64
N LEU A 3 8.29 -8.37 16.17
CA LEU A 3 8.26 -9.83 16.09
C LEU A 3 8.18 -10.28 14.61
N PRO A 4 8.62 -11.51 14.26
CA PRO A 4 8.51 -12.03 12.89
C PRO A 4 7.09 -12.05 12.31
N THR A 5 6.08 -11.95 13.17
CA THR A 5 4.66 -11.88 12.79
C THR A 5 4.17 -10.46 12.54
N ASP A 6 4.96 -9.43 12.86
CA ASP A 6 4.52 -8.05 12.79
C ASP A 6 4.48 -7.58 11.34
N TYR A 7 3.49 -6.74 11.02
CA TYR A 7 3.36 -6.14 9.70
C TYR A 7 4.59 -5.28 9.32
N ASN A 8 5.23 -4.66 10.33
CA ASN A 8 6.44 -3.87 10.15
C ASN A 8 7.72 -4.73 9.99
N TYR A 9 7.63 -6.04 10.14
CA TYR A 9 8.76 -6.94 9.94
C TYR A 9 9.07 -7.03 8.44
N GLY A 10 10.35 -6.91 8.09
CA GLY A 10 10.76 -6.92 6.69
C GLY A 10 10.35 -8.22 5.99
N GLY A 11 9.82 -8.09 4.77
CA GLY A 11 9.30 -9.23 3.99
C GLY A 11 7.81 -9.54 4.17
N ASN A 12 7.17 -9.09 5.25
CA ASN A 12 5.78 -9.45 5.55
C ASN A 12 4.72 -8.65 4.75
N GLY A 13 5.08 -7.52 4.16
CA GLY A 13 4.16 -6.75 3.32
C GLY A 13 3.73 -7.56 2.10
N THR A 14 2.45 -7.48 1.71
CA THR A 14 1.86 -8.21 0.57
C THR A 14 1.96 -7.45 -0.76
N GLY A 15 2.09 -6.13 -0.72
CA GLY A 15 2.24 -5.27 -1.90
C GLY A 15 3.61 -5.37 -2.57
N ILE A 16 3.91 -4.39 -3.44
CA ILE A 16 5.19 -4.34 -4.17
C ILE A 16 6.31 -3.66 -3.36
N ILE A 17 6.02 -2.50 -2.78
CA ILE A 17 6.94 -1.77 -1.91
C ILE A 17 6.75 -2.26 -0.47
N ILE A 18 7.83 -2.74 0.14
CA ILE A 18 7.80 -3.38 1.47
C ILE A 18 8.95 -2.89 2.34
N SER A 19 8.80 -3.03 3.66
CA SER A 19 9.94 -3.04 4.57
C SER A 19 10.85 -4.21 4.25
N SER A 20 12.16 -4.01 4.40
CA SER A 20 13.16 -5.07 4.26
C SER A 20 14.11 -5.08 5.45
N ARG A 21 14.61 -6.26 5.78
CA ARG A 21 15.72 -6.43 6.70
C ARG A 21 17.04 -6.09 6.00
N PRO A 22 17.94 -5.34 6.66
CA PRO A 22 19.25 -5.03 6.10
C PRO A 22 20.18 -6.24 6.25
N LYS A 23 20.90 -6.57 5.17
CA LYS A 23 22.05 -7.46 5.24
C LYS A 23 23.26 -6.64 5.67
N CYS A 24 23.83 -6.92 6.83
CA CYS A 24 24.93 -6.14 7.41
C CYS A 24 26.29 -6.84 7.27
N THR A 25 27.35 -6.06 7.07
CA THR A 25 28.75 -6.49 7.21
C THR A 25 29.48 -5.45 8.04
N ASN A 26 30.17 -5.86 9.10
CA ASN A 26 30.79 -4.95 10.07
C ASN A 26 29.80 -3.86 10.57
N ASN A 27 28.57 -4.26 10.91
CA ASN A 27 27.47 -3.39 11.34
C ASN A 27 27.05 -2.29 10.34
N LYS A 28 27.45 -2.40 9.06
CA LYS A 28 26.99 -1.49 7.99
C LYS A 28 26.06 -2.24 7.04
N PRO A 29 24.91 -1.66 6.64
CA PRO A 29 24.04 -2.25 5.64
C PRO A 29 24.77 -2.28 4.29
N VAL A 30 24.89 -3.48 3.71
CA VAL A 30 25.49 -3.71 2.38
C VAL A 30 24.47 -4.23 1.37
N GLY A 31 23.23 -4.47 1.82
CA GLY A 31 22.14 -4.93 0.98
C GLY A 31 20.87 -5.16 1.79
N TRP A 32 19.91 -5.80 1.14
CA TRP A 32 18.57 -6.04 1.65
C TRP A 32 18.21 -7.51 1.44
N GLU A 33 17.68 -8.16 2.48
CA GLU A 33 17.27 -9.57 2.43
C GLU A 33 15.97 -9.73 1.64
N ASP A 34 14.98 -8.87 1.91
CA ASP A 34 13.64 -8.97 1.37
C ASP A 34 13.53 -8.08 0.13
N ARG A 35 13.37 -8.70 -1.04
CA ARG A 35 13.37 -8.00 -2.33
C ARG A 35 12.25 -8.52 -3.20
N ILE A 36 11.39 -7.62 -3.63
CA ILE A 36 10.33 -7.90 -4.60
C ILE A 36 10.81 -7.49 -5.98
N SER A 37 10.67 -8.41 -6.94
CA SER A 37 10.93 -8.18 -8.36
C SER A 37 9.72 -8.64 -9.16
N SER A 38 9.65 -8.32 -10.46
CA SER A 38 8.50 -8.67 -11.31
C SER A 38 8.15 -10.16 -11.28
N LYS A 39 9.14 -11.05 -11.16
CA LYS A 39 8.92 -12.52 -11.04
C LYS A 39 8.19 -12.94 -9.75
N ASN A 40 8.07 -12.05 -8.77
CA ASN A 40 7.39 -12.29 -7.50
C ASN A 40 5.92 -11.84 -7.52
N VAL A 41 5.46 -11.24 -8.64
CA VAL A 41 4.08 -10.78 -8.83
C VAL A 41 3.34 -11.82 -9.65
N TYR A 42 2.74 -12.80 -8.97
CA TYR A 42 2.13 -13.96 -9.61
C TYR A 42 0.71 -13.69 -10.10
N ASP A 43 0.01 -12.75 -9.45
CA ASP A 43 -1.40 -12.44 -9.75
C ASP A 43 -1.55 -11.50 -10.96
N GLY A 44 -0.41 -11.05 -11.51
CA GLY A 44 -0.34 -10.25 -12.73
C GLY A 44 -0.02 -8.78 -12.48
N MET A 45 0.95 -8.25 -13.23
CA MET A 45 1.44 -6.88 -13.04
C MET A 45 0.35 -5.81 -13.29
N SER A 46 -0.58 -6.07 -14.21
CA SER A 46 -1.73 -5.20 -14.52
C SER A 46 -2.89 -5.33 -13.53
N TYR A 47 -2.72 -6.15 -12.48
CA TYR A 47 -3.73 -6.46 -11.46
C TYR A 47 -3.15 -6.36 -10.04
N THR A 48 -2.02 -5.68 -9.88
CA THR A 48 -1.43 -5.40 -8.57
C THR A 48 -1.11 -3.91 -8.48
N PHE A 49 -1.57 -3.26 -7.42
CA PHE A 49 -1.24 -1.86 -7.15
C PHE A 49 0.23 -1.71 -6.77
N LEU A 50 0.87 -0.71 -7.38
CA LEU A 50 2.23 -0.31 -7.06
C LEU A 50 2.22 0.88 -6.08
N VAL A 51 1.52 1.95 -6.44
CA VAL A 51 1.35 3.18 -5.64
C VAL A 51 -0.05 3.72 -5.89
N GLY A 52 -0.63 4.38 -4.89
CA GLY A 52 -1.92 5.05 -5.01
C GLY A 52 -2.02 6.27 -4.09
N GLU A 53 -3.18 6.94 -4.13
CA GLU A 53 -3.42 8.11 -3.29
C GLU A 53 -3.62 7.74 -1.82
N MET A 54 -2.92 8.46 -0.94
CA MET A 54 -3.08 8.39 0.51
C MET A 54 -4.33 9.17 0.94
N HIS A 55 -5.16 8.57 1.78
CA HIS A 55 -6.21 9.33 2.46
C HIS A 55 -5.61 10.28 3.48
N VAL A 56 -5.76 11.59 3.26
CA VAL A 56 -5.46 12.63 4.25
C VAL A 56 -6.76 13.28 4.68
N PRO A 57 -7.14 13.20 5.96
CA PRO A 57 -8.35 13.87 6.44
C PRO A 57 -8.30 15.38 6.23
N MET A 58 -9.46 16.00 6.01
CA MET A 58 -9.56 17.43 5.81
C MET A 58 -9.00 18.20 7.01
N GLY A 59 -8.15 19.19 6.74
CA GLY A 59 -7.45 19.95 7.78
C GLY A 59 -6.19 19.27 8.33
N LYS A 60 -5.78 18.11 7.80
CA LYS A 60 -4.56 17.38 8.19
C LYS A 60 -3.43 17.41 7.15
N LEU A 61 -3.62 18.11 6.03
CA LEU A 61 -2.52 18.36 5.09
C LEU A 61 -1.32 18.98 5.80
N LYS A 62 -0.13 18.50 5.45
CA LYS A 62 1.18 18.88 5.99
C LYS A 62 1.36 18.59 7.48
N GLN A 63 0.52 17.75 8.09
CA GLN A 63 0.63 17.36 9.48
C GLN A 63 1.02 15.90 9.60
N SER A 64 2.02 15.62 10.43
CA SER A 64 2.37 14.25 10.81
C SER A 64 1.48 13.81 11.97
N PRO A 65 0.97 12.56 12.00
CA PRO A 65 1.30 11.45 11.09
C PRO A 65 0.48 11.34 9.79
N GLU A 66 -0.58 12.11 9.60
CA GLU A 66 -1.58 11.90 8.53
C GLU A 66 -1.08 12.25 7.11
N ASP A 67 -0.17 13.21 6.98
CA ASP A 67 0.49 13.64 5.73
C ASP A 67 2.00 13.75 5.95
N ALA A 68 2.58 12.63 6.36
CA ALA A 68 4.00 12.51 6.68
C ALA A 68 4.85 12.23 5.42
N PHE A 69 6.16 12.45 5.55
CA PHE A 69 7.11 12.31 4.44
C PHE A 69 7.29 10.85 4.01
N ILE A 70 6.98 10.55 2.74
CA ILE A 70 6.99 9.17 2.18
C ILE A 70 8.35 8.45 2.30
N PHE A 71 9.47 9.17 2.33
CA PHE A 71 10.79 8.55 2.45
C PHE A 71 11.21 8.25 3.89
N ASN A 72 10.37 8.54 4.88
CA ASN A 72 10.60 8.11 6.25
C ASN A 72 10.18 6.65 6.43
N GLY A 73 11.13 5.74 6.15
CA GLY A 73 10.97 4.29 6.27
C GLY A 73 10.89 3.75 7.70
N ASP A 74 11.10 4.58 8.72
CA ASP A 74 10.97 4.15 10.13
C ASP A 74 9.50 3.94 10.52
N ASN A 75 8.57 4.59 9.82
CA ASN A 75 7.14 4.51 10.06
C ASN A 75 6.44 4.01 8.81
N LEU A 76 5.94 2.79 8.88
CA LEU A 76 5.39 2.09 7.73
C LEU A 76 4.19 2.81 7.09
N TYR A 77 3.34 3.43 7.89
CA TYR A 77 2.19 4.19 7.40
C TYR A 77 2.58 5.47 6.65
N ASN A 78 3.86 5.81 6.54
CA ASN A 78 4.30 6.90 5.67
C ASN A 78 4.42 6.48 4.20
N PHE A 79 4.65 5.19 3.91
CA PHE A 79 4.90 4.70 2.55
C PHE A 79 4.02 3.53 2.11
N ALA A 80 3.32 2.87 3.04
CA ALA A 80 2.46 1.73 2.74
C ALA A 80 1.03 1.95 3.20
N ARG A 81 0.08 1.40 2.45
CA ARG A 81 -1.36 1.45 2.73
C ARG A 81 -1.92 0.04 2.64
N ILE A 82 -3.06 -0.18 3.30
CA ILE A 82 -3.74 -1.46 3.40
C ILE A 82 -5.07 -1.33 2.64
N GLY A 83 -5.40 -2.37 1.88
CA GLY A 83 -6.69 -2.53 1.23
C GLY A 83 -7.31 -3.86 1.64
N GLY A 84 -8.62 -3.89 1.88
CA GLY A 84 -9.33 -5.12 2.22
C GLY A 84 -10.65 -4.86 2.95
N PRO A 85 -11.36 -5.93 3.40
CA PRO A 85 -12.64 -5.82 4.09
C PRO A 85 -12.65 -4.88 5.31
N ALA A 86 -11.55 -4.80 6.05
CA ALA A 86 -11.43 -3.93 7.22
C ALA A 86 -10.95 -2.51 6.90
N VAL A 87 -10.36 -2.29 5.71
CA VAL A 87 -9.74 -1.02 5.30
C VAL A 87 -10.16 -0.73 3.84
N PRO A 88 -11.38 -0.20 3.62
CA PRO A 88 -11.82 0.22 2.29
C PRO A 88 -11.06 1.48 1.84
N ILE A 89 -11.19 1.85 0.57
CA ILE A 89 -10.81 3.19 0.11
C ILE A 89 -11.73 4.21 0.81
N ALA A 90 -11.13 5.23 1.42
CA ALA A 90 -11.87 6.31 2.06
C ALA A 90 -12.66 7.11 1.01
N ARG A 91 -13.97 7.23 1.23
CA ARG A 91 -14.91 7.90 0.31
C ARG A 91 -15.16 9.36 0.66
N ASP A 92 -15.01 9.69 1.94
CA ASP A 92 -15.21 11.04 2.46
C ASP A 92 -13.86 11.60 2.90
N PRO A 93 -13.43 12.79 2.41
CA PRO A 93 -12.23 13.45 2.90
C PRO A 93 -12.26 13.77 4.41
N ARG A 94 -13.41 13.65 5.09
CA ARG A 94 -13.53 13.78 6.55
C ARG A 94 -13.46 12.46 7.31
N ALA A 95 -13.37 11.32 6.62
CA ALA A 95 -13.31 10.02 7.26
C ALA A 95 -12.08 9.93 8.18
N THR A 96 -12.26 9.38 9.38
CA THR A 96 -11.22 9.18 10.40
C THR A 96 -11.25 7.74 10.92
N GLY A 97 -10.17 7.30 11.57
CA GLY A 97 -10.08 6.00 12.24
C GLY A 97 -9.01 5.11 11.63
N ASN A 98 -9.09 4.85 10.32
CA ASN A 98 -8.09 4.08 9.57
C ASN A 98 -7.19 4.98 8.70
N ASP A 99 -7.20 6.29 8.92
CA ASP A 99 -6.62 7.30 8.05
C ASP A 99 -5.13 7.10 7.76
N LEU A 100 -4.35 6.63 8.75
CA LEU A 100 -2.91 6.39 8.56
C LEU A 100 -2.59 5.32 7.50
N VAL A 101 -3.47 4.35 7.31
CA VAL A 101 -3.22 3.19 6.44
C VAL A 101 -4.18 3.12 5.26
N SER A 102 -5.18 4.00 5.19
CA SER A 102 -6.21 3.96 4.15
C SER A 102 -5.77 4.63 2.85
N TRP A 103 -6.11 4.01 1.74
CA TRP A 103 -6.17 4.68 0.45
C TRP A 103 -7.33 5.69 0.44
N GLY A 104 -7.22 6.76 -0.35
CA GLY A 104 -8.31 7.72 -0.51
C GLY A 104 -7.88 8.97 -1.27
N SER A 105 -8.86 9.70 -1.79
CA SER A 105 -8.63 10.92 -2.56
C SER A 105 -9.70 11.97 -2.27
N TRP A 106 -9.37 13.22 -2.55
CA TRP A 106 -10.33 14.34 -2.48
C TRP A 106 -11.12 14.50 -3.79
N HIS A 107 -10.89 13.64 -4.79
CA HIS A 107 -11.57 13.66 -6.10
C HIS A 107 -12.99 13.06 -6.12
N GLY A 108 -13.69 13.01 -4.98
CA GLY A 108 -15.14 12.75 -4.94
C GLY A 108 -15.54 11.36 -5.44
N GLY A 109 -15.03 10.30 -4.81
CA GLY A 109 -15.44 8.92 -5.06
C GLY A 109 -14.55 8.12 -6.01
N LEU A 110 -13.48 8.72 -6.54
CA LEU A 110 -12.43 8.03 -7.29
C LEU A 110 -11.11 8.13 -6.52
N CYS A 111 -10.23 7.14 -6.70
CA CYS A 111 -8.87 7.13 -6.18
C CYS A 111 -7.94 6.59 -7.28
N HIS A 112 -6.85 7.29 -7.56
CA HIS A 112 -5.90 6.94 -8.61
C HIS A 112 -4.83 5.99 -8.11
N PHE A 113 -4.53 4.99 -8.92
CA PHE A 113 -3.50 4.00 -8.66
C PHE A 113 -2.62 3.81 -9.89
N ALA A 114 -1.31 3.78 -9.67
CA ALA A 114 -0.37 3.16 -10.60
C ALA A 114 -0.28 1.67 -10.29
N LEU A 115 -0.37 0.84 -11.32
CA LEU A 115 -0.24 -0.62 -11.22
C LEU A 115 1.23 -1.03 -11.42
N ALA A 116 1.55 -2.28 -11.10
CA ALA A 116 2.90 -2.80 -11.18
C ALA A 116 3.45 -2.82 -12.62
N ASP A 117 2.58 -2.87 -13.63
CA ASP A 117 2.94 -2.73 -15.05
C ASP A 117 3.20 -1.28 -15.51
N GLY A 118 2.98 -0.30 -14.64
CA GLY A 118 3.15 1.13 -14.93
C GLY A 118 1.92 1.82 -15.53
N SER A 119 0.83 1.10 -15.78
CA SER A 119 -0.45 1.71 -16.15
C SER A 119 -1.06 2.47 -14.97
N VAL A 120 -1.91 3.46 -15.25
CA VAL A 120 -2.61 4.25 -14.22
C VAL A 120 -4.11 4.10 -14.43
N ARG A 121 -4.85 3.85 -13.34
CA ARG A 121 -6.31 3.72 -13.36
C ARG A 121 -6.93 4.55 -12.24
N ALA A 122 -8.06 5.17 -12.53
CA ALA A 122 -8.94 5.75 -11.52
C ALA A 122 -9.92 4.66 -11.07
N ILE A 123 -9.87 4.29 -9.79
CA ILE A 123 -10.67 3.23 -9.21
C ILE A 123 -11.76 3.84 -8.35
N SER A 124 -12.98 3.32 -8.47
CA SER A 124 -14.07 3.75 -7.59
C SER A 124 -13.73 3.47 -6.12
N ALA A 125 -13.91 4.48 -5.27
CA ALA A 125 -13.83 4.33 -3.82
C ALA A 125 -14.96 3.42 -3.25
N SER A 126 -15.93 3.03 -4.09
CA SER A 126 -16.93 2.02 -3.79
C SER A 126 -16.62 0.63 -4.34
N ILE A 127 -15.39 0.37 -4.81
CA ILE A 127 -14.95 -0.98 -5.20
C ILE A 127 -15.22 -1.98 -4.07
N ASP A 128 -15.54 -3.21 -4.45
CA ASP A 128 -15.65 -4.34 -3.53
C ASP A 128 -14.34 -4.50 -2.74
N THR A 129 -14.46 -4.70 -1.42
CA THR A 129 -13.31 -4.67 -0.52
C THR A 129 -12.46 -5.93 -0.60
N ASP A 130 -13.03 -7.08 -0.98
CA ASP A 130 -12.25 -8.28 -1.28
C ASP A 130 -11.41 -8.07 -2.53
N THR A 131 -12.00 -7.47 -3.57
CA THR A 131 -11.29 -7.09 -4.79
C THR A 131 -10.16 -6.10 -4.51
N LEU A 132 -10.41 -5.09 -3.68
CA LEU A 132 -9.37 -4.17 -3.21
C LEU A 132 -8.23 -4.91 -2.50
N GLY A 133 -8.56 -5.87 -1.62
CA GLY A 133 -7.57 -6.69 -0.93
C GLY A 133 -6.68 -7.47 -1.89
N ARG A 134 -7.27 -8.07 -2.92
CA ARG A 134 -6.54 -8.78 -3.99
C ARG A 134 -5.64 -7.85 -4.79
N LEU A 135 -6.10 -6.66 -5.14
CA LEU A 135 -5.28 -5.64 -5.84
C LEU A 135 -4.09 -5.15 -4.98
N CYS A 136 -4.22 -5.18 -3.65
CA CYS A 136 -3.15 -4.89 -2.69
C CYS A 136 -2.25 -6.10 -2.37
N ASN A 137 -2.44 -7.21 -3.07
CA ASN A 137 -1.66 -8.43 -2.93
C ASN A 137 -0.97 -8.78 -4.25
N ARG A 138 0.26 -9.29 -4.16
CA ARG A 138 1.05 -9.69 -5.34
C ARG A 138 0.97 -11.19 -5.63
N ASN A 139 0.53 -11.99 -4.67
CA ASN A 139 0.67 -13.45 -4.72
C ASN A 139 -0.35 -14.28 -3.90
N ASP A 140 -1.62 -13.89 -3.84
CA ASP A 140 -2.66 -14.73 -3.23
C ASP A 140 -3.31 -15.73 -4.20
N GLY A 141 -3.03 -15.62 -5.50
CA GLY A 141 -3.55 -16.49 -6.53
C GLY A 141 -5.06 -16.37 -6.74
N GLN A 142 -5.69 -15.34 -6.17
CA GLN A 142 -7.13 -15.14 -6.29
C GLN A 142 -7.45 -14.40 -7.59
N PRO A 143 -8.51 -14.82 -8.31
CA PRO A 143 -8.93 -14.12 -9.51
C PRO A 143 -9.45 -12.72 -9.15
N ILE A 144 -9.11 -11.73 -9.97
CA ILE A 144 -9.66 -10.38 -9.89
C ILE A 144 -10.67 -10.22 -11.02
N SER A 145 -11.89 -9.83 -10.70
CA SER A 145 -12.87 -9.39 -11.71
C SER A 145 -12.45 -8.04 -12.28
N ASP A 146 -12.89 -7.72 -13.50
CA ASP A 146 -12.50 -6.47 -14.15
C ASP A 146 -12.75 -5.23 -13.27
N ILE A 147 -11.78 -4.33 -13.30
CA ILE A 147 -11.69 -3.12 -12.46
C ILE A 147 -12.00 -1.84 -13.24
N GLU A 148 -12.86 -1.92 -14.26
CA GLU A 148 -13.37 -0.76 -15.02
C GLU A 148 -14.55 -0.07 -14.32
#